data_AF-A0A2W5SUH7-F1
#
_entry.id   AF-A0A2W5SUH7-F1
#
_cell.length_a   1.000
_cell.length_b   1.000
_cell.length_c   1.000
_cell.angle_alpha   90.00
_cell.angle_beta   90.00
_cell.angle_gamma   90.00
#
_symmetry.space_group_name_H-M   'P 1'
#
loop_
_entity.id
_entity.type
_entity.pdbx_description
1 polymer ?
#
loop_
_entity_poly.entity_id
_entity_poly.type
_entity_poly.pdbx_seq_one_letter_code
_entity_poly.pdbx_strand_id
1 'polypeptide(L)'
;MQSLEKTLVLASALLALPASAETLTLEQAVERARERSPEVQLAARVVDEADATRVGAGVFLPTNPRIFADYRPLVIELPGSPVDPRNGYNVGINGDIEVSGAGFARVEEANRRVEVARAELDWERRRAAARAWVAYIDVLLSDQRVERIQEALAVQKRVADAARERVSAGVAGEPEMTTVQVEVASAERDLIEAQRLQQTARLELTNVLDAEPGTVWELKATALEPSAAPSEQELVERALENRPELAVVKARLALLETMESRLAREGFPKLGLNLGLDVAPASPGFLYAGLALELPVQRNQGPQAVARAQQETEKARLQAQLRRVAREVAVARRSYEARRQQVAVLATQALPSARRTQELIEQGWRAGRFDVFRLTTAARDVLRLEREQIETLSAAWSDWVELQRASGGLNK
;
A
#
# COMPACT_ATOMS: atom_id res chain seq x y z
N MET A 1 -56.67 -9.27 37.22
CA MET A 1 -57.35 -9.41 35.92
C MET A 1 -56.94 -8.25 35.03
N GLN A 2 -56.30 -8.60 33.90
CA GLN A 2 -56.38 -7.94 32.60
C GLN A 2 -55.77 -6.55 32.39
N SER A 3 -54.93 -6.56 31.36
CA SER A 3 -54.60 -5.50 30.40
C SER A 3 -53.32 -4.72 30.71
N LEU A 4 -52.25 -5.09 29.99
CA LEU A 4 -51.18 -4.20 29.50
C LEU A 4 -50.09 -5.02 28.76
N GLU A 5 -50.45 -5.77 27.72
CA GLU A 5 -49.44 -6.29 26.75
C GLU A 5 -50.06 -6.43 25.36
N LYS A 6 -50.27 -5.31 24.67
CA LYS A 6 -50.38 -5.25 23.20
C LYS A 6 -49.86 -3.89 22.76
N THR A 7 -49.19 -3.84 21.60
CA THR A 7 -48.43 -2.73 20.98
C THR A 7 -47.08 -2.49 21.65
N LEU A 8 -45.92 -2.63 21.00
CA LEU A 8 -45.56 -2.12 19.68
C LEU A 8 -44.37 -2.94 19.10
N VAL A 9 -44.64 -3.96 18.28
CA VAL A 9 -43.60 -4.51 17.37
C VAL A 9 -43.74 -3.73 16.07
N LEU A 10 -43.11 -2.57 16.01
CA LEU A 10 -42.94 -1.85 14.76
C LEU A 10 -41.81 -2.55 14.02
N ALA A 11 -42.21 -3.44 13.12
CA ALA A 11 -41.33 -4.04 12.12
C ALA A 11 -40.78 -2.91 11.25
N SER A 12 -39.56 -2.48 11.54
CA SER A 12 -38.71 -1.74 10.60
C SER A 12 -38.30 -2.68 9.47
N ALA A 13 -39.24 -2.98 8.58
CA ALA A 13 -38.90 -3.43 7.25
C ALA A 13 -38.31 -2.22 6.52
N LEU A 14 -37.02 -1.98 6.72
CA LEU A 14 -36.24 -1.19 5.77
C LEU A 14 -36.39 -1.91 4.43
N LEU A 15 -37.19 -1.32 3.55
CA LEU A 15 -37.09 -1.53 2.12
C LEU A 15 -35.67 -1.12 1.74
N ALA A 16 -34.76 -2.11 1.70
CA ALA A 16 -33.51 -2.00 0.99
C ALA A 16 -33.89 -1.78 -0.49
N LEU A 17 -34.00 -0.51 -0.88
CA LEU A 17 -33.91 -0.13 -2.27
C LEU A 17 -32.66 -0.82 -2.81
N PRO A 18 -32.73 -1.58 -3.93
CA PRO A 18 -31.52 -2.10 -4.53
C PRO A 18 -30.62 -0.90 -4.76
N ALA A 19 -29.47 -0.87 -4.08
CA ALA A 19 -28.46 0.14 -4.32
C ALA A 19 -28.21 0.08 -5.83
N SER A 20 -28.51 1.18 -6.53
CA SER A 20 -28.15 1.31 -7.94
C SER A 20 -26.67 0.98 -8.01
N ALA A 21 -26.31 -0.11 -8.71
CA ALA A 21 -24.92 -0.53 -8.80
C ALA A 21 -24.14 0.66 -9.35
N GLU A 22 -23.27 1.23 -8.52
CA GLU A 22 -22.48 2.38 -8.92
C GLU A 22 -21.48 1.88 -9.98
N THR A 23 -21.53 2.48 -11.17
CA THR A 23 -20.61 2.09 -12.23
C THR A 23 -19.21 2.56 -11.86
N LEU A 24 -18.29 1.62 -11.64
CA LEU A 24 -16.91 1.91 -11.26
C LEU A 24 -15.99 1.83 -12.48
N THR A 25 -15.27 2.92 -12.73
CA THR A 25 -14.19 2.96 -13.74
C THR A 25 -12.85 2.61 -13.10
N LEU A 26 -11.87 2.24 -13.94
CA LEU A 26 -10.51 1.93 -13.49
C LEU A 26 -9.88 3.13 -12.77
N GLU A 27 -10.05 4.33 -13.33
CA GLU A 27 -9.52 5.57 -12.76
C GLU A 27 -10.12 5.85 -11.37
N GLN A 28 -11.44 5.65 -11.22
CA GLN A 28 -12.10 5.79 -9.92
C GLN A 28 -11.64 4.75 -8.91
N ALA A 29 -11.43 3.49 -9.34
CA ALA A 29 -10.92 2.44 -8.48
C ALA A 29 -9.51 2.76 -7.98
N VAL A 30 -8.62 3.18 -8.88
CA VAL A 30 -7.25 3.58 -8.55
C VAL A 30 -7.24 4.76 -7.60
N GLU A 31 -8.00 5.82 -7.87
CA GLU A 31 -8.02 7.00 -7.01
C GLU A 31 -8.61 6.69 -5.64
N ARG A 32 -9.69 5.91 -5.59
CA ARG A 32 -10.27 5.46 -4.33
C ARG A 32 -9.26 4.67 -3.50
N ALA A 33 -8.46 3.79 -4.10
CA ALA A 33 -7.42 3.05 -3.38
C ALA A 33 -6.31 3.98 -2.87
N ARG A 34 -5.89 4.97 -3.67
CA ARG A 34 -4.88 5.98 -3.26
C ARG A 34 -5.34 6.87 -2.13
N GLU A 35 -6.64 6.99 -1.91
CA GLU A 35 -7.19 7.78 -0.81
C GLU A 35 -7.53 6.91 0.40
N ARG A 36 -8.15 5.75 0.19
CA ARG A 36 -8.87 5.02 1.23
C ARG A 36 -8.26 3.67 1.62
N SER A 37 -7.34 3.13 0.82
CA SER A 37 -6.73 1.82 1.15
C SER A 37 -6.17 1.83 2.58
N PRO A 38 -6.35 0.75 3.37
CA PRO A 38 -5.97 0.76 4.78
C PRO A 38 -4.50 1.10 5.02
N GLU A 39 -3.59 0.62 4.17
CA GLU A 39 -2.16 0.91 4.26
C GLU A 39 -1.84 2.39 3.99
N VAL A 40 -2.61 3.04 3.11
CA VAL A 40 -2.51 4.49 2.87
C VAL A 40 -3.00 5.26 4.08
N GLN A 41 -4.13 4.86 4.67
CA GLN A 41 -4.66 5.50 5.86
C GLN A 41 -3.69 5.40 7.04
N LEU A 42 -3.07 4.23 7.22
CA LEU A 42 -2.00 4.03 8.21
C LEU A 42 -0.79 4.94 7.93
N ALA A 43 -0.31 4.99 6.69
CA ALA A 43 0.80 5.87 6.32
C ALA A 43 0.46 7.35 6.51
N ALA A 44 -0.80 7.76 6.30
CA ALA A 44 -1.25 9.11 6.58
C ALA A 44 -1.20 9.44 8.08
N ARG A 45 -1.52 8.48 8.95
CA ARG A 45 -1.35 8.65 10.41
C ARG A 45 0.12 8.78 10.81
N VAL A 46 1.02 8.09 10.14
CA VAL A 46 2.47 8.27 10.37
C VAL A 46 2.92 9.69 9.99
N VAL A 47 2.31 10.31 8.96
CA VAL A 47 2.54 11.73 8.66
C VAL A 47 2.02 12.63 9.79
N ASP A 48 0.81 12.39 10.29
CA ASP A 48 0.24 13.13 11.42
C ASP A 48 1.15 13.03 12.68
N GLU A 49 1.67 11.83 12.97
CA GLU A 49 2.61 11.58 14.07
C GLU A 49 3.93 12.34 13.87
N ALA A 50 4.48 12.33 12.65
CA ALA A 50 5.68 13.08 12.33
C ALA A 50 5.45 14.60 12.47
N ASP A 51 4.31 15.11 12.00
CA ASP A 51 3.95 16.52 12.13
C ASP A 51 3.78 16.93 13.61
N ALA A 52 3.26 16.05 14.46
CA ALA A 52 3.16 16.28 15.91
C ALA A 52 4.54 16.50 16.57
N THR A 53 5.61 15.88 16.06
CA THR A 53 6.98 16.12 16.60
C THR A 53 7.46 17.56 16.42
N ARG A 54 6.92 18.31 15.44
CA ARG A 54 7.24 19.73 15.23
C ARG A 54 6.78 20.61 16.38
N VAL A 55 5.68 20.24 17.05
CA VAL A 55 5.13 21.00 18.19
C VAL A 55 6.15 21.09 19.33
N GLY A 56 6.82 19.98 19.64
CA GLY A 56 7.88 19.94 20.66
C GLY A 56 9.21 20.54 20.19
N ALA A 57 9.52 20.44 18.89
CA ALA A 57 10.77 20.94 18.33
C ALA A 57 10.88 22.48 18.34
N GLY A 58 9.75 23.19 18.26
CA GLY A 58 9.67 24.66 18.20
C GLY A 58 9.67 25.39 19.54
N VAL A 59 9.86 24.70 20.67
CA VAL A 59 9.83 25.32 22.00
C VAL A 59 11.11 26.15 22.22
N PHE A 60 10.93 27.45 22.48
CA PHE A 60 12.03 28.40 22.65
C PHE A 60 12.90 28.11 23.88
N LEU A 61 12.30 27.62 24.97
CA LEU A 61 13.00 27.17 26.17
C LEU A 61 13.04 25.63 26.18
N PRO A 62 14.16 25.00 25.79
CA PRO A 62 14.26 23.55 25.66
C PRO A 62 14.29 22.84 27.02
N THR A 63 14.60 23.58 28.08
CA THR A 63 14.49 23.12 29.47
C THR A 63 13.53 24.04 30.22
N ASN A 64 12.70 23.44 31.08
CA ASN A 64 11.86 24.22 31.97
C ASN A 64 12.73 25.01 32.94
N PRO A 65 12.39 26.29 33.21
CA PRO A 65 13.04 27.00 34.29
C PRO A 65 12.79 26.27 35.60
N ARG A 66 13.81 26.20 36.46
CA ARG A 66 13.71 25.63 37.79
C ARG A 66 13.58 26.75 38.80
N ILE A 67 12.52 26.68 39.60
CA ILE A 67 12.39 27.49 40.81
C ILE A 67 12.93 26.65 41.96
N PHE A 68 13.81 27.24 42.77
CA PHE A 68 14.39 26.58 43.91
C PHE A 68 14.26 27.45 45.16
N ALA A 69 14.17 26.78 46.31
CA ALA A 69 14.12 27.40 47.61
C ALA A 69 14.92 26.54 48.59
N ASP A 70 16.02 27.08 49.09
CA ASP A 70 16.92 26.41 50.03
C ASP A 70 16.82 27.05 51.41
N TYR A 71 16.64 26.22 52.43
CA TYR A 71 16.78 26.62 53.82
C TYR A 71 18.18 26.25 54.33
N ARG A 72 18.94 27.24 54.79
CA ARG A 72 20.34 27.09 55.22
C ARG A 72 20.48 27.47 56.69
N PRO A 73 20.22 26.55 57.63
CA PRO A 73 20.52 26.81 59.04
C PRO A 73 22.04 26.82 59.25
N LEU A 74 22.53 27.67 60.15
CA LEU A 74 23.93 27.64 60.56
C LEU A 74 24.17 26.45 61.51
N VAL A 75 24.97 25.45 61.08
CA VAL A 75 25.22 24.20 61.84
C VAL A 75 26.67 24.10 62.35
N ILE A 76 27.53 25.10 62.11
CA ILE A 76 28.94 25.07 62.53
C ILE A 76 29.11 25.80 63.88
N GLU A 77 29.56 25.07 64.90
CA GLU A 77 30.19 25.64 66.10
C GLU A 77 31.61 26.10 65.76
N LEU A 78 31.83 27.42 65.73
CA LEU A 78 33.18 27.99 65.82
C LEU A 78 33.56 28.07 67.31
N PRO A 79 34.73 27.52 67.74
CA PRO A 79 35.15 27.58 69.13
C PRO A 79 35.16 29.02 69.66
N GLY A 80 34.34 29.31 70.69
CA GLY A 80 34.26 30.62 71.33
C GLY A 80 33.19 31.59 70.78
N SER A 81 32.35 31.20 69.82
CA SER A 81 31.20 32.01 69.38
C SER A 81 29.89 31.59 70.08
N PRO A 82 29.07 32.52 70.58
CA PRO A 82 27.73 32.20 71.06
C PRO A 82 26.89 31.61 69.94
N VAL A 83 26.14 30.54 70.22
CA VAL A 83 25.16 29.97 69.28
C VAL A 83 23.96 30.91 69.20
N ASP A 84 23.95 31.78 68.19
CA ASP A 84 22.73 32.45 67.72
C ASP A 84 22.23 31.68 66.49
N PRO A 85 21.19 30.84 66.61
CA PRO A 85 20.66 30.08 65.48
C PRO A 85 20.09 31.05 64.45
N ARG A 86 20.91 31.40 63.45
CA ARG A 86 20.53 32.25 62.35
C ARG A 86 20.20 31.39 61.14
N ASN A 87 19.06 31.71 60.54
CA ASN A 87 18.54 31.00 59.40
C ASN A 87 18.87 31.77 58.13
N GLY A 88 19.41 31.08 57.13
CA GLY A 88 19.54 31.56 55.79
C GLY A 88 18.45 30.99 54.88
N TYR A 89 18.10 31.74 53.85
CA TYR A 89 17.16 31.32 52.81
C TYR A 89 17.76 31.68 51.46
N ASN A 90 17.67 30.81 50.46
CA ASN A 90 17.89 31.16 49.06
C ASN A 90 16.60 30.88 48.32
N VAL A 91 16.09 31.83 47.54
CA VAL A 91 14.98 31.58 46.62
C VAL A 91 15.37 32.14 45.27
N GLY A 92 15.25 31.34 44.22
CA GLY A 92 15.68 31.76 42.90
C GLY A 92 15.00 31.00 41.78
N ILE A 93 15.24 31.50 40.58
CA ILE A 93 14.90 30.86 39.32
C ILE A 93 16.17 30.73 38.49
N ASN A 94 16.38 29.56 37.90
CA ASN A 94 17.41 29.36 36.90
C ASN A 94 16.87 28.68 35.65
N GLY A 95 17.41 29.05 34.50
CA GLY A 95 17.07 28.47 33.22
C GLY A 95 18.22 28.59 32.23
N ASP A 96 18.27 27.67 31.27
CA ASP A 96 19.32 27.62 30.27
C ASP A 96 18.81 28.18 28.94
N ILE A 97 19.67 28.96 28.28
CA ILE A 97 19.45 29.47 26.94
C ILE A 97 20.45 28.78 26.00
N GLU A 98 19.92 28.26 24.89
CA GLU A 98 20.73 27.67 23.84
C GLU A 98 21.24 28.72 22.87
N VAL A 99 22.54 29.01 22.96
CA VAL A 99 23.23 29.94 22.04
C VAL A 99 23.75 29.27 20.76
N SER A 100 23.70 27.93 20.69
CA SER A 100 24.25 27.14 19.58
C SER A 100 23.33 26.98 18.37
N GLY A 101 22.08 27.44 18.47
CA GLY A 101 21.05 27.21 17.45
C GLY A 101 20.60 25.74 17.36
N ALA A 102 20.78 24.94 18.42
CA ALA A 102 20.30 23.56 18.50
C ALA A 102 18.77 23.46 18.38
N GLY A 103 18.02 24.41 18.95
CA GLY A 103 16.57 24.53 18.75
C GLY A 103 16.16 24.61 17.27
N PHE A 104 16.78 25.48 16.48
CA PHE A 104 16.51 25.55 15.03
C PHE A 104 16.83 24.25 14.30
N ALA A 105 17.90 23.56 14.71
CA ALA A 105 18.26 22.27 14.13
C ALA A 105 17.29 21.13 14.52
N ARG A 106 16.64 21.20 15.70
CA ARG A 106 15.51 20.30 16.05
C ARG A 106 14.30 20.53 15.15
N VAL A 107 13.96 21.79 14.90
CA VAL A 107 12.84 22.12 13.99
C VAL A 107 13.14 21.61 12.59
N GLU A 108 14.36 21.81 12.10
CA GLU A 108 14.76 21.31 10.78
C GLU A 108 14.74 19.77 10.72
N GLU A 109 15.25 19.06 11.73
CA GLU A 109 15.14 17.59 11.80
C GLU A 109 13.67 17.15 11.79
N ALA A 110 12.80 17.80 12.58
CA ALA A 110 11.38 17.47 12.62
C ALA A 110 10.71 17.69 11.24
N ASN A 111 11.07 18.75 10.52
CA ASN A 111 10.59 18.99 9.16
C ASN A 111 11.06 17.86 8.20
N ARG A 112 12.33 17.45 8.27
CA ARG A 112 12.83 16.33 7.45
C ARG A 112 12.18 14.99 7.79
N ARG A 113 11.79 14.80 9.05
CA ARG A 113 11.05 13.60 9.48
C ARG A 113 9.66 13.56 8.83
N VAL A 114 8.99 14.71 8.73
CA VAL A 114 7.73 14.84 7.99
C VAL A 114 7.92 14.58 6.49
N GLU A 115 9.02 15.07 5.89
CA GLU A 115 9.34 14.79 4.48
C GLU A 115 9.53 13.29 4.22
N VAL A 116 10.19 12.55 5.13
CA VAL A 116 10.30 11.08 5.05
C VAL A 116 8.93 10.42 5.11
N ALA A 117 8.10 10.78 6.10
CA ALA A 117 6.76 10.20 6.25
C ALA A 117 5.87 10.48 5.02
N ARG A 118 5.97 11.68 4.42
CA ARG A 118 5.24 12.04 3.20
C ARG A 118 5.72 11.26 1.97
N ALA A 119 7.03 11.03 1.84
CA ALA A 119 7.57 10.20 0.77
C ALA A 119 7.12 8.73 0.92
N GLU A 120 7.04 8.23 2.15
CA GLU A 120 6.52 6.88 2.45
C GLU A 120 5.01 6.78 2.17
N LEU A 121 4.23 7.82 2.49
CA LEU A 121 2.82 7.89 2.11
C LEU A 121 2.63 7.87 0.59
N ASP A 122 3.42 8.63 -0.18
CA ASP A 122 3.35 8.59 -1.64
C ASP A 122 3.72 7.20 -2.19
N TRP A 123 4.68 6.51 -1.56
CA TRP A 123 5.01 5.14 -1.92
C TRP A 123 3.83 4.17 -1.70
N GLU A 124 3.18 4.24 -0.54
CA GLU A 124 2.01 3.40 -0.24
C GLU A 124 0.81 3.72 -1.13
N ARG A 125 0.60 5.00 -1.49
CA ARG A 125 -0.43 5.40 -2.47
C ARG A 125 -0.21 4.73 -3.81
N ARG A 126 1.01 4.71 -4.32
CA ARG A 126 1.33 4.08 -5.62
C ARG A 126 1.23 2.56 -5.56
N ARG A 127 1.53 1.96 -4.40
CA ARG A 127 1.33 0.53 -4.16
C ARG A 127 -0.16 0.17 -4.12
N ALA A 128 -0.99 0.99 -3.47
CA ALA A 128 -2.44 0.84 -3.46
C ALA A 128 -3.02 0.99 -4.88
N ALA A 129 -2.57 1.99 -5.65
CA ALA A 129 -2.94 2.18 -7.05
C ALA A 129 -2.64 0.93 -7.90
N ALA A 130 -1.43 0.37 -7.77
CA ALA A 130 -1.03 -0.85 -8.48
C ALA A 130 -1.94 -2.04 -8.15
N ARG A 131 -2.20 -2.27 -6.86
CA ARG A 131 -3.11 -3.36 -6.42
C ARG A 131 -4.53 -3.17 -6.94
N ALA A 132 -5.04 -1.94 -6.91
CA ALA A 132 -6.39 -1.63 -7.39
C ALA A 132 -6.53 -1.88 -8.89
N TRP A 133 -5.50 -1.52 -9.66
CA TRP A 133 -5.47 -1.77 -11.09
C TRP A 133 -5.53 -3.27 -11.41
N VAL A 134 -4.67 -4.07 -10.75
CA VAL A 134 -4.67 -5.53 -10.95
C VAL A 134 -6.02 -6.14 -10.54
N ALA A 135 -6.53 -5.81 -9.35
CA ALA A 135 -7.81 -6.31 -8.87
C ALA A 135 -8.98 -5.94 -9.80
N TYR A 136 -9.00 -4.71 -10.34
CA TYR A 136 -10.01 -4.26 -11.29
C TYR A 136 -10.01 -5.10 -12.57
N ILE A 137 -8.81 -5.34 -13.13
CA ILE A 137 -8.65 -6.16 -14.34
C ILE A 137 -9.01 -7.62 -14.08
N ASP A 138 -8.62 -8.17 -12.94
CA ASP A 138 -8.94 -9.55 -12.58
C ASP A 138 -10.45 -9.77 -12.45
N VAL A 139 -11.22 -8.79 -11.95
CA VAL A 139 -12.68 -8.89 -11.98
C VAL A 139 -13.20 -8.90 -13.41
N LEU A 140 -12.78 -7.96 -14.28
CA LEU A 140 -13.21 -7.93 -15.68
C LEU A 140 -12.92 -9.25 -16.42
N LEU A 141 -11.73 -9.82 -16.20
CA LEU A 141 -11.33 -11.09 -16.82
C LEU A 141 -12.08 -12.28 -16.22
N SER A 142 -12.39 -12.25 -14.92
CA SER A 142 -13.21 -13.29 -14.28
C SER A 142 -14.67 -13.26 -14.77
N ASP A 143 -15.23 -12.07 -15.02
CA ASP A 143 -16.55 -11.89 -15.61
C ASP A 143 -16.59 -12.48 -17.02
N GLN A 144 -15.59 -12.14 -17.85
CA GLN A 144 -15.44 -12.70 -19.19
C GLN A 144 -15.27 -14.23 -19.16
N ARG A 145 -14.54 -14.76 -18.17
CA ARG A 145 -14.36 -16.22 -18.03
C ARG A 145 -15.68 -16.93 -17.72
N VAL A 146 -16.52 -16.36 -16.85
CA VAL A 146 -17.84 -16.90 -16.55
C VAL A 146 -18.71 -16.90 -17.82
N GLU A 147 -18.72 -15.80 -18.57
CA GLU A 147 -19.46 -15.69 -19.83
C GLU A 147 -19.04 -16.78 -20.83
N ARG A 148 -17.74 -16.96 -21.07
CA ARG A 148 -17.23 -17.98 -22.01
C ARG A 148 -17.58 -19.40 -21.58
N ILE A 149 -17.50 -19.71 -20.29
CA ILE A 149 -17.85 -21.04 -19.79
C ILE A 149 -19.37 -21.28 -19.87
N GLN A 150 -20.20 -20.25 -19.68
CA GLN A 150 -21.64 -20.35 -19.91
C GLN A 150 -21.97 -20.61 -21.39
N GLU A 151 -21.32 -19.90 -22.31
CA GLU A 151 -21.45 -20.14 -23.76
C GLU A 151 -21.10 -21.59 -24.12
N ALA A 152 -19.98 -22.09 -23.59
CA ALA A 152 -19.53 -23.45 -23.83
C ALA A 152 -20.45 -24.51 -23.21
N LEU A 153 -20.96 -24.27 -21.99
CA LEU A 153 -21.96 -25.14 -21.37
C LEU A 153 -23.24 -25.21 -22.21
N ALA A 154 -23.67 -24.08 -22.79
CA ALA A 154 -24.82 -24.05 -23.69
C ALA A 154 -24.58 -24.86 -24.97
N VAL A 155 -23.36 -24.85 -25.52
CA VAL A 155 -22.97 -25.72 -26.65
C VAL A 155 -23.06 -27.19 -26.24
N GLN A 156 -22.47 -27.58 -25.10
CA GLN A 156 -22.47 -28.99 -24.66
C GLN A 156 -23.89 -29.51 -24.39
N LYS A 157 -24.78 -28.68 -23.83
CA LYS A 157 -26.19 -29.04 -23.64
C LYS A 157 -26.90 -29.31 -24.97
N ARG A 158 -26.67 -28.48 -25.99
CA ARG A 158 -27.22 -28.72 -27.34
C ARG A 158 -26.68 -30.01 -27.98
N VAL A 159 -25.40 -30.32 -27.77
CA VAL A 159 -24.80 -31.59 -28.25
C VAL A 159 -25.45 -32.78 -27.52
N ALA A 160 -25.73 -32.65 -26.22
CA ALA A 160 -26.39 -33.68 -25.42
C ALA A 160 -27.81 -33.97 -25.91
N ASP A 161 -28.56 -32.92 -26.25
CA ASP A 161 -29.91 -33.06 -26.78
C ASP A 161 -29.91 -33.76 -28.14
N ALA A 162 -29.01 -33.38 -29.04
CA ALA A 162 -28.87 -34.03 -30.34
C ALA A 162 -28.37 -35.48 -30.24
N ALA A 163 -27.47 -35.80 -29.30
CA ALA A 163 -27.07 -37.17 -29.01
C ALA A 163 -28.23 -38.02 -28.49
N ARG A 164 -29.08 -37.46 -27.61
CA ARG A 164 -30.29 -38.13 -27.09
C ARG A 164 -31.26 -38.48 -28.22
N GLU A 165 -31.48 -37.57 -29.16
CA GLU A 165 -32.32 -37.82 -30.33
C GLU A 165 -31.77 -38.97 -31.19
N ARG A 166 -30.46 -38.99 -31.46
CA ARG A 166 -29.80 -40.07 -32.23
C ARG A 166 -29.90 -41.43 -31.55
N VAL A 167 -29.80 -41.49 -30.22
CA VAL A 167 -29.99 -42.72 -29.45
C VAL A 167 -31.45 -43.18 -29.54
N SER A 168 -32.41 -42.26 -29.41
CA SER A 168 -33.84 -42.60 -29.55
C SER A 168 -34.20 -43.10 -30.96
N ALA A 169 -33.50 -42.63 -31.98
CA ALA A 169 -33.61 -43.09 -33.36
C ALA A 169 -32.84 -44.40 -33.65
N GLY A 170 -32.11 -44.96 -32.67
CA GLY A 170 -31.31 -46.17 -32.84
C GLY A 170 -30.03 -46.00 -33.67
N VAL A 171 -29.62 -44.76 -33.97
CA VAL A 171 -28.44 -44.43 -34.79
C VAL A 171 -27.18 -44.27 -33.94
N ALA A 172 -27.34 -44.05 -32.64
CA ALA A 172 -26.27 -43.94 -31.65
C ALA A 172 -26.51 -44.92 -30.49
N GLY A 173 -25.43 -45.25 -29.76
CA GLY A 173 -25.47 -46.14 -28.60
C GLY A 173 -25.26 -45.40 -27.28
N GLU A 174 -25.41 -46.14 -26.18
CA GLU A 174 -25.15 -45.66 -24.81
C GLU A 174 -23.77 -44.99 -24.63
N PRO A 175 -22.65 -45.46 -25.25
CA PRO A 175 -21.35 -44.80 -25.10
C PRO A 175 -21.31 -43.34 -25.57
N GLU A 176 -22.05 -43.01 -26.64
CA GLU A 176 -22.16 -41.63 -27.13
C GLU A 176 -22.94 -40.76 -26.13
N MET A 177 -24.06 -41.25 -25.61
CA MET A 177 -24.85 -40.53 -24.60
C MET A 177 -24.04 -40.28 -23.32
N THR A 178 -23.39 -41.30 -22.80
CA THR A 178 -22.59 -41.21 -21.56
C THR A 178 -21.41 -40.24 -21.74
N THR A 179 -20.76 -40.24 -22.91
CA THR A 179 -19.67 -39.31 -23.22
C THR A 179 -20.15 -37.85 -23.14
N VAL A 180 -21.29 -37.54 -23.76
CA VAL A 180 -21.79 -36.16 -23.75
C VAL A 180 -22.32 -35.75 -22.38
N GLN A 181 -22.93 -36.66 -21.62
CA GLN A 181 -23.31 -36.39 -20.22
C GLN A 181 -22.10 -36.03 -19.36
N VAL A 182 -20.95 -36.71 -19.56
CA VAL A 182 -19.69 -36.38 -18.88
C VAL A 182 -19.19 -34.98 -19.27
N GLU A 183 -19.30 -34.57 -20.54
CA GLU A 183 -18.92 -33.21 -20.96
C GLU A 183 -19.79 -32.13 -20.31
N VAL A 184 -21.12 -32.35 -20.26
CA VAL A 184 -22.04 -31.41 -19.61
C VAL A 184 -21.71 -31.28 -18.13
N ALA A 185 -21.53 -32.40 -17.43
CA ALA A 185 -21.15 -32.38 -16.01
C ALA A 185 -19.80 -31.70 -15.77
N SER A 186 -18.82 -31.90 -16.67
CA SER A 186 -17.53 -31.22 -16.61
C SER A 186 -17.67 -29.70 -16.80
N ALA A 187 -18.47 -29.26 -17.77
CA ALA A 187 -18.71 -27.84 -18.02
C ALA A 187 -19.49 -27.17 -16.87
N GLU A 188 -20.42 -27.88 -16.22
CA GLU A 188 -21.12 -27.39 -15.03
C GLU A 188 -20.17 -27.22 -13.84
N ARG A 189 -19.26 -28.18 -13.62
CA ARG A 189 -18.20 -28.04 -12.61
C ARG A 189 -17.30 -26.84 -12.91
N ASP A 190 -16.90 -26.65 -14.16
CA ASP A 190 -16.02 -25.55 -14.56
C ASP A 190 -16.71 -24.18 -14.40
N LEU A 191 -18.04 -24.11 -14.60
CA LEU A 191 -18.84 -22.91 -14.33
C LEU A 191 -18.86 -22.57 -12.84
N ILE A 192 -19.08 -23.56 -11.97
CA ILE A 192 -19.06 -23.37 -10.52
C ILE A 192 -17.70 -22.81 -10.06
N GLU A 193 -16.59 -23.36 -10.59
CA GLU A 193 -15.26 -22.87 -10.26
C GLU A 193 -15.00 -21.46 -10.78
N ALA A 194 -15.45 -21.14 -12.00
CA ALA A 194 -15.33 -19.80 -12.56
C ALA A 194 -16.12 -18.75 -11.74
N GLN A 195 -17.33 -19.09 -11.30
CA GLN A 195 -18.14 -18.25 -10.42
C GLN A 195 -17.48 -18.03 -9.06
N ARG A 196 -16.87 -19.07 -8.47
CA ARG A 196 -16.11 -18.96 -7.22
C ARG A 196 -14.90 -18.02 -7.36
N LEU A 197 -14.16 -18.13 -8.46
CA LEU A 197 -13.02 -17.26 -8.75
C LEU A 197 -13.45 -15.81 -9.01
N GLN A 198 -14.57 -15.60 -9.72
CA GLN A 198 -15.17 -14.28 -9.91
C GLN A 198 -15.55 -13.62 -8.57
N GLN A 199 -16.18 -14.38 -7.66
CA GLN A 199 -16.49 -13.88 -6.32
C GLN A 199 -15.23 -13.52 -5.54
N THR A 200 -14.17 -14.32 -5.66
CA THR A 200 -12.88 -14.06 -5.01
C THR A 200 -12.23 -12.78 -5.55
N ALA A 201 -12.21 -12.59 -6.88
CA ALA A 201 -11.68 -11.37 -7.51
C ALA A 201 -12.46 -10.12 -7.05
N ARG A 202 -13.79 -10.23 -6.94
CA ARG A 202 -14.64 -9.13 -6.47
C ARG A 202 -14.37 -8.78 -5.00
N LEU A 203 -14.19 -9.79 -4.14
CA LEU A 203 -13.81 -9.57 -2.74
C LEU A 203 -12.44 -8.90 -2.61
N GLU A 204 -11.47 -9.30 -3.44
CA GLU A 204 -10.14 -8.67 -3.45
C GLU A 204 -10.24 -7.19 -3.87
N LEU A 205 -11.05 -6.88 -4.89
CA LEU A 205 -11.32 -5.49 -5.26
C LEU A 205 -11.97 -4.71 -4.10
N THR A 206 -12.97 -5.29 -3.43
CA THR A 206 -13.61 -4.67 -2.25
C THR A 206 -12.60 -4.37 -1.14
N ASN A 207 -11.68 -5.29 -0.87
CA ASN A 207 -10.62 -5.13 0.14
C ASN A 207 -9.67 -3.99 -0.23
N VAL A 208 -9.17 -3.96 -1.46
CA VAL A 208 -8.22 -2.93 -1.91
C VAL A 208 -8.84 -1.53 -1.91
N LEU A 209 -10.15 -1.44 -2.15
CA LEU A 209 -10.90 -0.19 -2.18
C LEU A 209 -11.46 0.27 -0.82
N ASP A 210 -11.18 -0.47 0.25
CA ASP A 210 -11.72 -0.24 1.60
C ASP A 210 -13.24 0.03 1.57
N ALA A 211 -13.98 -0.88 0.96
CA ALA A 211 -15.43 -0.80 0.87
C ALA A 211 -16.11 -1.80 1.80
N GLU A 212 -17.37 -1.52 2.13
CA GLU A 212 -18.14 -2.39 3.02
C GLU A 212 -18.35 -3.79 2.41
N PRO A 213 -18.33 -4.84 3.23
CA PRO A 213 -18.67 -6.18 2.77
C PRO A 213 -20.06 -6.21 2.11
N GLY A 214 -20.15 -6.81 0.92
CA GLY A 214 -21.39 -6.87 0.15
C GLY A 214 -21.61 -5.68 -0.80
N THR A 215 -20.68 -4.71 -0.86
CA THR A 215 -20.69 -3.70 -1.92
C THR A 215 -20.53 -4.38 -3.28
N VAL A 216 -21.47 -4.13 -4.20
CA VAL A 216 -21.43 -4.65 -5.57
C VAL A 216 -21.23 -3.49 -6.53
N TRP A 217 -20.17 -3.56 -7.32
CA TRP A 217 -19.93 -2.62 -8.42
C TRP A 217 -20.18 -3.26 -9.78
N GLU A 218 -20.79 -2.47 -10.65
CA GLU A 218 -20.77 -2.73 -12.08
C GLU A 218 -19.52 -2.07 -12.66
N LEU A 219 -18.61 -2.87 -13.21
CA LEU A 219 -17.34 -2.34 -13.72
C LEU A 219 -17.53 -1.88 -15.16
N LYS A 220 -17.04 -0.68 -15.47
CA LYS A 220 -17.04 -0.23 -16.86
C LYS A 220 -16.03 -1.05 -17.65
N ALA A 221 -16.47 -1.64 -18.76
CA ALA A 221 -15.60 -2.34 -19.68
C ALA A 221 -14.47 -1.41 -20.17
N THR A 222 -13.24 -1.90 -20.08
CA THR A 222 -12.03 -1.24 -20.57
C THR A 222 -11.39 -2.12 -21.64
N ALA A 223 -10.65 -1.52 -22.57
CA ALA A 223 -9.89 -2.28 -23.55
C ALA A 223 -8.87 -3.18 -22.82
N LEU A 224 -9.04 -4.50 -22.96
CA LEU A 224 -8.18 -5.50 -22.31
C LEU A 224 -6.95 -5.85 -23.16
N GLU A 225 -6.85 -5.34 -24.40
CA GLU A 225 -5.72 -5.64 -25.27
C GLU A 225 -4.45 -4.88 -24.84
N PRO A 226 -3.35 -5.60 -24.52
CA PRO A 226 -2.13 -4.94 -24.07
C PRO A 226 -1.43 -4.16 -25.21
N SER A 227 -1.04 -2.92 -24.92
CA SER A 227 -0.35 -2.04 -25.87
C SER A 227 1.17 -2.31 -25.98
N ALA A 228 1.86 -1.65 -26.92
CA ALA A 228 3.32 -1.76 -26.98
C ALA A 228 3.96 -1.02 -25.80
N ALA A 229 4.98 -1.63 -25.17
CA ALA A 229 5.76 -0.95 -24.15
C ALA A 229 6.64 0.13 -24.77
N PRO A 230 6.89 1.26 -24.06
CA PRO A 230 7.91 2.23 -24.44
C PRO A 230 9.32 1.60 -24.50
N SER A 231 10.29 2.36 -25.00
CA SER A 231 11.66 1.87 -25.08
C SER A 231 12.26 1.68 -23.67
N GLU A 232 13.21 0.75 -23.55
CA GLU A 232 13.88 0.49 -22.27
C GLU A 232 14.57 1.74 -21.71
N GLN A 233 15.19 2.54 -22.58
CA GLN A 233 15.87 3.78 -22.19
C GLN A 233 14.88 4.79 -21.56
N GLU A 234 13.75 5.06 -22.22
CA GLU A 234 12.72 5.98 -21.71
C GLU A 234 12.17 5.52 -20.35
N LEU A 235 12.00 4.20 -20.17
CA LEU A 235 11.49 3.64 -18.91
C LEU A 235 12.51 3.73 -17.78
N VAL A 236 13.81 3.59 -18.07
CA VAL A 236 14.88 3.76 -17.09
C VAL A 236 15.02 5.22 -16.68
N GLU A 237 14.98 6.17 -17.63
CA GLU A 237 15.01 7.60 -17.35
C GLU A 237 13.84 7.99 -16.44
N ARG A 238 12.62 7.57 -16.81
CA ARG A 238 11.42 7.77 -15.97
C ARG A 238 11.57 7.17 -14.58
N ALA A 239 12.16 5.98 -14.47
CA ALA A 239 12.33 5.29 -13.18
C ALA A 239 13.28 6.04 -12.25
N LEU A 240 14.38 6.58 -12.77
CA LEU A 240 15.36 7.34 -11.99
C LEU A 240 14.79 8.65 -11.44
N GLU A 241 13.87 9.26 -12.17
CA GLU A 241 13.19 10.49 -11.79
C GLU A 241 12.05 10.23 -10.81
N ASN A 242 11.22 9.22 -11.08
CA ASN A 242 9.90 9.13 -10.47
C ASN A 242 9.72 7.99 -9.48
N ARG A 243 10.65 7.03 -9.32
CA ARG A 243 10.43 5.92 -8.39
C ARG A 243 10.26 6.41 -6.94
N PRO A 244 9.14 6.07 -6.28
CA PRO A 244 8.86 6.52 -4.92
C PRO A 244 9.89 6.00 -3.91
N GLU A 245 10.44 4.79 -4.10
CA GLU A 245 11.45 4.21 -3.22
C GLU A 245 12.74 5.06 -3.21
N LEU A 246 13.11 5.67 -4.34
CA LEU A 246 14.26 6.56 -4.41
C LEU A 246 13.99 7.88 -3.67
N ALA A 247 12.75 8.38 -3.71
CA ALA A 247 12.35 9.56 -2.96
C ALA A 247 12.43 9.33 -1.45
N VAL A 248 11.96 8.16 -0.97
CA VAL A 248 12.07 7.76 0.45
C VAL A 248 13.53 7.73 0.90
N VAL A 249 14.42 7.08 0.14
CA VAL A 249 15.84 6.99 0.52
C VAL A 249 16.52 8.36 0.50
N LYS A 250 16.22 9.23 -0.48
CA LYS A 250 16.72 10.60 -0.53
C LYS A 250 16.23 11.43 0.68
N ALA A 251 14.96 11.32 1.05
CA ALA A 251 14.41 12.01 2.22
C ALA A 251 15.07 11.52 3.53
N ARG A 252 15.32 10.22 3.66
CA ARG A 252 16.01 9.65 4.83
C ARG A 252 17.45 10.13 4.94
N LEU A 253 18.17 10.27 3.82
CA LEU A 253 19.51 10.87 3.80
C LEU A 253 19.49 12.31 4.31
N ALA A 254 18.55 13.13 3.82
CA ALA A 254 18.39 14.51 4.28
C ALA A 254 18.06 14.59 5.79
N LEU A 255 17.21 13.67 6.28
CA LEU A 255 16.93 13.56 7.72
C LEU A 255 18.21 13.28 8.52
N LEU A 256 19.02 12.31 8.10
CA LEU A 256 20.25 11.96 8.80
C LEU A 256 21.30 13.10 8.78
N GLU A 257 21.38 13.88 7.71
CA GLU A 257 22.19 15.11 7.66
C GLU A 257 21.75 16.14 8.70
N THR A 258 20.44 16.33 8.86
CA THR A 258 19.92 17.26 9.89
C THR A 258 20.10 16.74 11.31
N MET A 259 20.01 15.41 11.52
CA MET A 259 20.33 14.78 12.80
C MET A 259 21.79 15.01 13.20
N GLU A 260 22.74 14.82 12.28
CA GLU A 260 24.16 15.09 12.55
C GLU A 260 24.39 16.56 12.91
N SER A 261 23.82 17.48 12.11
CA SER A 261 23.90 18.93 12.36
C SER A 261 23.34 19.31 13.73
N ARG A 262 22.18 18.76 14.12
CA ARG A 262 21.62 18.99 15.46
C ARG A 262 22.53 18.46 16.55
N LEU A 263 22.99 17.22 16.46
CA LEU A 263 23.85 16.60 17.48
C LEU A 263 25.17 17.36 17.67
N ALA A 264 25.71 17.93 16.59
CA ALA A 264 26.88 18.82 16.65
C ALA A 264 26.59 20.11 17.41
N ARG A 265 25.44 20.75 17.17
CA ARG A 265 25.01 21.98 17.87
C ARG A 265 24.65 21.75 19.34
N GLU A 266 24.12 20.58 19.69
CA GLU A 266 23.88 20.20 21.09
C GLU A 266 25.18 19.98 21.86
N GLY A 267 26.30 19.75 21.18
CA GLY A 267 27.64 19.66 21.77
C GLY A 267 28.33 21.00 22.03
N PHE A 268 27.62 22.14 21.88
CA PHE A 268 28.14 23.48 22.20
C PHE A 268 27.73 23.93 23.61
N PRO A 269 28.47 24.87 24.23
CA PRO A 269 28.14 25.40 25.55
C PRO A 269 26.74 26.01 25.66
N LYS A 270 26.13 25.85 26.84
CA LYS A 270 24.84 26.47 27.20
C LYS A 270 25.06 27.65 28.14
N LEU A 271 24.26 28.71 27.98
CA LEU A 271 24.29 29.88 28.84
C LEU A 271 23.12 29.81 29.83
N GLY A 272 23.43 29.56 31.10
CA GLY A 272 22.47 29.62 32.20
C GLY A 272 22.30 31.05 32.71
N LEU A 273 21.05 31.44 32.93
CA LEU A 273 20.69 32.66 33.66
C LEU A 273 20.18 32.29 35.04
N ASN A 274 20.73 32.94 36.07
CA ASN A 274 20.31 32.78 37.46
C ASN A 274 19.85 34.12 38.01
N LEU A 275 18.67 34.15 38.63
CA LEU A 275 18.17 35.31 39.36
C LEU A 275 17.62 34.83 40.70
N GLY A 276 17.99 35.48 41.80
CA GLY A 276 17.47 35.09 43.10
C GLY A 276 17.73 36.10 44.22
N LEU A 277 17.17 35.77 45.36
CA LEU A 277 17.37 36.43 46.64
C LEU A 277 18.17 35.47 47.53
N ASP A 278 19.32 35.93 48.01
CA ASP A 278 20.12 35.20 48.99
C ASP A 278 20.10 35.97 50.32
N VAL A 279 19.61 35.31 51.37
CA VAL A 279 19.75 35.74 52.76
C VAL A 279 20.66 34.74 53.45
N ALA A 280 21.90 35.14 53.75
CA ALA A 280 22.82 34.29 54.49
C ALA A 280 22.56 34.38 56.01
N PRO A 281 22.86 33.32 56.79
CA PRO A 281 22.84 33.39 58.24
C PRO A 281 23.71 34.55 58.72
N ALA A 282 23.12 35.53 59.42
CA ALA A 282 23.81 36.72 59.95
C ALA A 282 24.18 37.86 58.97
N SER A 283 23.73 37.83 57.71
CA SER A 283 23.97 38.90 56.73
C SER A 283 22.67 39.51 56.22
N PRO A 284 22.65 40.80 55.80
CA PRO A 284 21.54 41.35 55.03
C PRO A 284 21.30 40.54 53.75
N GLY A 285 20.04 40.40 53.36
CA GLY A 285 19.67 39.78 52.10
C GLY A 285 20.10 40.61 50.90
N PHE A 286 20.47 39.95 49.80
CA PHE A 286 20.81 40.62 48.55
C PHE A 286 20.21 39.89 47.35
N LEU A 287 19.86 40.68 46.34
CA LEU A 287 19.49 40.16 45.03
C LEU A 287 20.76 39.84 44.25
N TYR A 288 20.76 38.70 43.56
CA TYR A 288 21.83 38.34 42.66
C TYR A 288 21.29 38.00 41.28
N ALA A 289 22.07 38.38 40.26
CA ALA A 289 21.91 37.95 38.88
C ALA A 289 23.25 37.36 38.43
N GLY A 290 23.22 36.18 37.82
CA GLY A 290 24.43 35.47 37.42
C GLY A 290 24.28 34.81 36.05
N LEU A 291 25.41 34.75 35.33
CA LEU A 291 25.55 33.95 34.12
C LEU A 291 26.35 32.69 34.46
N ALA A 292 25.87 31.53 34.01
CA ALA A 292 26.59 30.27 34.09
C ALA A 292 26.91 29.79 32.68
N LEU A 293 28.12 29.30 32.44
CA LEU A 293 28.47 28.68 31.16
C LEU A 293 28.69 27.18 31.40
N GLU A 294 27.79 26.36 30.87
CA GLU A 294 27.94 24.90 30.92
C GLU A 294 28.84 24.46 29.77
N LEU A 295 30.03 23.94 30.08
CA LEU A 295 30.99 23.45 29.08
C LEU A 295 30.80 21.94 28.87
N PRO A 296 30.37 21.49 27.66
CA PRO A 296 30.18 20.07 27.39
C PRO A 296 31.53 19.37 27.26
N VAL A 297 31.89 18.57 28.27
CA VAL A 297 33.05 17.66 28.22
C VAL A 297 32.78 16.51 27.24
N GLN A 298 31.53 16.04 27.18
CA GLN A 298 31.04 15.07 26.20
C GLN A 298 30.25 15.84 25.12
N ARG A 299 30.70 15.77 23.85
CA ARG A 299 30.16 16.54 22.71
C ARG A 299 29.32 15.70 21.74
N ASN A 300 28.53 14.77 22.27
CA ASN A 300 27.72 13.80 21.53
C ASN A 300 28.50 12.94 20.51
N GLN A 301 29.76 12.61 20.81
CA GLN A 301 30.64 11.88 19.88
C GLN A 301 30.06 10.51 19.45
N GLY A 302 29.46 9.77 20.39
CA GLY A 302 28.81 8.48 20.10
C GLY A 302 27.60 8.60 19.17
N PRO A 303 26.56 9.38 19.54
CA PRO A 303 25.40 9.61 18.67
C PRO A 303 25.78 10.17 17.28
N GLN A 304 26.76 11.07 17.18
CA GLN A 304 27.24 11.56 15.89
C GLN A 304 27.89 10.46 15.04
N ALA A 305 28.71 9.60 15.65
CA ALA A 305 29.31 8.45 14.94
C ALA A 305 28.24 7.49 14.42
N VAL A 306 27.16 7.26 15.17
CA VAL A 306 26.01 6.44 14.73
C VAL A 306 25.29 7.11 13.56
N ALA A 307 25.00 8.41 13.63
CA ALA A 307 24.34 9.15 12.55
C ALA A 307 25.16 9.08 11.25
N ARG A 308 26.49 9.28 11.32
CA ARG A 308 27.40 9.14 10.17
C ARG A 308 27.39 7.74 9.57
N ALA A 309 27.46 6.70 10.41
CA ALA A 309 27.41 5.33 9.94
C ALA A 309 26.07 5.00 9.25
N GLN A 310 24.97 5.54 9.77
CA GLN A 310 23.65 5.42 9.14
C GLN A 310 23.60 6.13 7.78
N GLN A 311 24.17 7.33 7.64
CA GLN A 311 24.27 8.03 6.35
C GLN A 311 25.03 7.21 5.31
N GLU A 312 26.19 6.66 5.66
CA GLU A 312 26.98 5.83 4.75
C GLU A 312 26.20 4.56 4.33
N THR A 313 25.44 3.97 5.26
CA THR A 313 24.56 2.84 4.96
C THR A 313 23.45 3.24 3.97
N GLU A 314 22.78 4.38 4.18
CA GLU A 314 21.72 4.85 3.27
C GLU A 314 22.28 5.30 1.91
N LYS A 315 23.49 5.88 1.85
CA LYS A 315 24.18 6.18 0.58
C LYS A 315 24.48 4.91 -0.20
N ALA A 316 25.00 3.88 0.48
CA ALA A 316 25.25 2.57 -0.13
C ALA A 316 23.94 1.93 -0.63
N ARG A 317 22.85 2.06 0.14
CA ARG A 317 21.51 1.61 -0.27
C ARG A 317 21.02 2.33 -1.53
N LEU A 318 21.13 3.67 -1.58
CA LEU A 318 20.76 4.46 -2.75
C LEU A 318 21.55 4.02 -3.99
N GLN A 319 22.88 3.90 -3.88
CA GLN A 319 23.71 3.44 -4.99
C GLN A 319 23.34 2.02 -5.45
N ALA A 320 23.04 1.11 -4.51
CA ALA A 320 22.59 -0.23 -4.83
C ALA A 320 21.23 -0.24 -5.56
N GLN A 321 20.29 0.62 -5.14
CA GLN A 321 18.99 0.79 -5.80
C GLN A 321 19.16 1.37 -7.21
N LEU A 322 19.92 2.45 -7.37
CA LEU A 322 20.20 3.06 -8.69
C LEU A 322 20.78 2.04 -9.67
N ARG A 323 21.72 1.20 -9.23
CA ARG A 323 22.28 0.11 -10.06
C ARG A 323 21.27 -0.98 -10.40
N ARG A 324 20.19 -1.15 -9.63
CA ARG A 324 19.14 -2.17 -9.85
C ARG A 324 18.04 -1.70 -10.79
N VAL A 325 17.73 -0.40 -10.80
CA VAL A 325 16.65 0.20 -11.61
C VAL A 325 16.67 -0.32 -13.04
N ALA A 326 17.80 -0.22 -13.74
CA ALA A 326 17.90 -0.65 -15.14
C ALA A 326 17.61 -2.15 -15.34
N ARG A 327 18.08 -3.01 -14.42
CA ARG A 327 17.82 -4.46 -14.49
C ARG A 327 16.35 -4.79 -14.25
N GLU A 328 15.74 -4.15 -13.26
CA GLU A 328 14.33 -4.38 -12.93
C GLU A 328 13.40 -3.91 -14.06
N VAL A 329 13.66 -2.74 -14.64
CA VAL A 329 12.94 -2.25 -15.81
C VAL A 329 13.10 -3.20 -17.00
N ALA A 330 14.32 -3.65 -17.30
CA ALA A 330 14.57 -4.57 -18.40
C ALA A 330 13.84 -5.91 -18.22
N VAL A 331 13.84 -6.48 -17.00
CA VAL A 331 13.11 -7.72 -16.69
C VAL A 331 11.60 -7.53 -16.85
N ALA A 332 11.03 -6.49 -16.24
CA ALA A 332 9.60 -6.21 -16.32
C ALA A 332 9.15 -5.97 -17.77
N ARG A 333 9.93 -5.21 -18.56
CA ARG A 333 9.63 -4.93 -19.96
C ARG A 333 9.65 -6.21 -20.80
N ARG A 334 10.69 -7.03 -20.66
CA ARG A 334 10.81 -8.29 -21.42
C ARG A 334 9.68 -9.27 -21.07
N SER A 335 9.32 -9.36 -19.79
CA SER A 335 8.21 -10.21 -19.34
C SER A 335 6.88 -9.75 -19.97
N TYR A 336 6.59 -8.46 -19.88
CA TYR A 336 5.40 -7.86 -20.49
C TYR A 336 5.34 -8.05 -22.01
N GLU A 337 6.44 -7.77 -22.72
CA GLU A 337 6.49 -7.93 -24.17
C GLU A 337 6.30 -9.38 -24.61
N ALA A 338 6.87 -10.34 -23.88
CA ALA A 338 6.67 -11.76 -24.15
C ALA A 338 5.21 -12.17 -23.95
N ARG A 339 4.57 -11.78 -22.84
CA ARG A 339 3.15 -12.08 -22.61
C ARG A 339 2.24 -11.41 -23.63
N ARG A 340 2.52 -10.16 -24.02
CA ARG A 340 1.79 -9.47 -25.08
C ARG A 340 1.84 -10.25 -26.40
N GLN A 341 3.02 -10.76 -26.78
CA GLN A 341 3.16 -11.58 -27.99
C GLN A 341 2.39 -12.90 -27.88
N GLN A 342 2.39 -13.55 -26.72
CA GLN A 342 1.60 -14.76 -26.47
C GLN A 342 0.09 -14.50 -26.62
N VAL A 343 -0.42 -13.41 -26.02
CA VAL A 343 -1.82 -12.97 -26.19
C VAL A 343 -2.14 -12.77 -27.68
N ALA A 344 -1.26 -12.10 -28.42
CA ALA A 344 -1.47 -11.84 -29.85
C ALA A 344 -1.55 -13.14 -30.67
N VAL A 345 -0.67 -14.12 -30.41
CA VAL A 345 -0.69 -15.44 -31.10
C VAL A 345 -1.97 -16.20 -30.76
N LEU A 346 -2.38 -16.22 -29.49
CA LEU A 346 -3.62 -16.88 -29.06
C LEU A 346 -4.84 -16.27 -29.73
N ALA A 347 -4.93 -14.93 -29.72
CA ALA A 347 -6.07 -14.18 -30.25
C ALA A 347 -6.19 -14.25 -31.77
N THR A 348 -5.07 -14.16 -32.49
CA THR A 348 -5.09 -14.01 -33.97
C THR A 348 -4.89 -15.32 -34.73
N GLN A 349 -4.31 -16.35 -34.10
CA GLN A 349 -3.99 -17.61 -34.78
C GLN A 349 -4.66 -18.81 -34.11
N ALA A 350 -4.37 -19.06 -32.83
CA ALA A 350 -4.77 -20.31 -32.17
C ALA A 350 -6.29 -20.42 -32.00
N LEU A 351 -6.94 -19.41 -31.41
CA LEU A 351 -8.38 -19.42 -31.15
C LEU A 351 -9.22 -19.43 -32.44
N PRO A 352 -8.96 -18.56 -33.44
CA PRO A 352 -9.69 -18.62 -34.70
C PRO A 352 -9.57 -19.99 -35.39
N SER A 353 -8.38 -20.59 -35.38
CA SER A 353 -8.15 -21.91 -35.98
C SER A 353 -8.87 -23.04 -35.24
N ALA A 354 -8.86 -23.01 -33.91
CA ALA A 354 -9.56 -23.99 -33.08
C ALA A 354 -11.08 -23.89 -33.23
N ARG A 355 -11.64 -22.67 -33.19
CA ARG A 355 -13.07 -22.42 -33.44
C ARG A 355 -13.49 -22.89 -34.83
N ARG A 356 -12.68 -22.60 -35.86
CA ARG A 356 -12.95 -23.07 -37.21
C ARG A 356 -12.94 -24.60 -37.32
N THR A 357 -12.00 -25.24 -36.61
CA THR A 357 -11.91 -26.70 -36.56
C THR A 357 -13.12 -27.32 -35.87
N GLN A 358 -13.56 -26.74 -34.75
CA GLN A 358 -14.76 -27.15 -34.03
C GLN A 358 -16.00 -27.07 -34.94
N GLU A 359 -16.20 -25.94 -35.64
CA GLU A 359 -17.32 -25.76 -36.58
C GLU A 359 -17.36 -26.85 -37.67
N LEU A 360 -16.20 -27.14 -38.28
CA LEU A 360 -16.08 -28.14 -39.35
C LEU A 360 -16.36 -29.56 -38.82
N ILE A 361 -15.87 -29.88 -37.62
CA ILE A 361 -16.13 -31.18 -36.98
C ILE A 361 -17.60 -31.30 -36.59
N GLU A 362 -18.22 -30.24 -36.07
CA GLU A 362 -19.64 -30.22 -35.74
C GLU A 362 -20.51 -30.47 -36.98
N GLN A 363 -20.21 -29.81 -38.10
CA GLN A 363 -20.89 -30.05 -39.39
C GLN A 363 -20.71 -31.49 -39.86
N GLY A 364 -19.51 -32.07 -39.71
CA GLY A 364 -19.25 -33.46 -40.07
C GLY A 364 -19.97 -34.46 -39.17
N TRP A 365 -20.03 -34.21 -37.85
CA TRP A 365 -20.76 -35.05 -36.89
C TRP A 365 -22.28 -35.03 -37.15
N ARG A 366 -22.86 -33.85 -37.40
CA ARG A 366 -24.28 -33.72 -37.80
C ARG A 366 -24.59 -34.47 -39.09
N ALA A 367 -23.64 -34.50 -40.03
CA ALA A 367 -23.75 -35.27 -41.27
C ALA A 367 -23.42 -36.77 -41.13
N GLY A 368 -23.13 -37.26 -39.91
CA GLY A 368 -22.75 -38.66 -39.66
C GLY A 368 -21.35 -39.05 -40.14
N ARG A 369 -20.51 -38.09 -40.53
CA ARG A 369 -19.15 -38.31 -41.05
C ARG A 369 -18.08 -38.40 -39.96
N PHE A 370 -18.34 -37.84 -38.78
CA PHE A 370 -17.45 -37.89 -37.62
C PHE A 370 -18.19 -38.39 -36.39
N ASP A 371 -17.45 -39.00 -35.46
CA ASP A 371 -17.95 -39.44 -34.16
C ASP A 371 -18.04 -38.28 -33.15
N VAL A 372 -18.80 -38.50 -32.07
CA VAL A 372 -18.98 -37.50 -31.00
C VAL A 372 -17.69 -37.18 -30.27
N PHE A 373 -16.74 -38.13 -30.19
CA PHE A 373 -15.48 -37.94 -29.48
C PHE A 373 -14.59 -36.90 -30.16
N ARG A 374 -14.58 -36.85 -31.50
CA ARG A 374 -13.92 -35.78 -32.26
C ARG A 374 -14.54 -34.42 -31.96
N LEU A 375 -15.87 -34.34 -31.87
CA LEU A 375 -16.58 -33.10 -31.55
C LEU A 375 -16.25 -32.62 -30.13
N THR A 376 -16.31 -33.52 -29.13
CA THR A 376 -15.99 -33.15 -27.75
C THR A 376 -14.53 -32.78 -27.58
N THR A 377 -13.61 -33.46 -28.28
CA THR A 377 -12.18 -33.08 -28.31
C THR A 377 -11.98 -31.67 -28.86
N ALA A 378 -12.60 -31.34 -30.00
CA ALA A 378 -12.50 -30.01 -30.60
C ALA A 378 -13.10 -28.91 -29.71
N ALA A 379 -14.23 -29.19 -29.05
CA ALA A 379 -14.85 -28.26 -28.10
C ALA A 379 -13.96 -28.03 -26.86
N ARG A 380 -13.33 -29.09 -26.33
CA ARG A 380 -12.36 -28.99 -25.21
C ARG A 380 -11.14 -28.18 -25.60
N ASP A 381 -10.65 -28.29 -26.84
CA ASP A 381 -9.52 -27.50 -27.31
C ASP A 381 -9.84 -26.01 -27.39
N VAL A 382 -11.03 -25.63 -27.85
CA VAL A 382 -11.49 -24.24 -27.84
C VAL A 382 -11.55 -23.70 -26.40
N LEU A 383 -12.20 -24.43 -25.50
CA LEU A 383 -12.28 -24.06 -24.09
C LEU A 383 -10.92 -23.91 -23.41
N ARG A 384 -9.99 -24.83 -23.71
CA ARG A 384 -8.62 -24.79 -23.19
C ARG A 384 -7.90 -23.53 -23.65
N LEU A 385 -8.00 -23.19 -24.94
CA LEU A 385 -7.37 -22.00 -25.51
C LEU A 385 -8.02 -20.69 -25.01
N GLU A 386 -9.33 -20.66 -24.77
CA GLU A 386 -10.01 -19.50 -24.20
C GLU A 386 -9.55 -19.24 -22.77
N ARG A 387 -9.43 -20.31 -21.96
CA ARG A 387 -8.86 -20.22 -20.62
C ARG A 387 -7.41 -19.73 -20.66
N GLU A 388 -6.59 -20.32 -21.54
CA GLU A 388 -5.18 -19.94 -21.72
C GLU A 388 -5.05 -18.47 -22.15
N GLN A 389 -5.95 -17.97 -22.99
CA GLN A 389 -5.99 -16.56 -23.38
C GLN A 389 -6.30 -15.65 -22.19
N ILE A 390 -7.33 -15.96 -21.39
CA ILE A 390 -7.71 -15.15 -20.21
C ILE A 390 -6.59 -15.16 -19.17
N GLU A 391 -5.97 -16.31 -18.91
CA GLU A 391 -4.83 -16.44 -17.99
C GLU A 391 -3.62 -15.63 -18.48
N THR A 392 -3.32 -15.69 -19.78
CA THR A 392 -2.22 -14.93 -20.39
C THR A 392 -2.51 -13.43 -20.38
N LEU A 393 -3.77 -13.02 -20.57
CA LEU A 393 -4.23 -11.63 -20.46
C LEU A 393 -4.06 -11.09 -19.03
N SER A 394 -4.55 -11.81 -18.02
CA SER A 394 -4.38 -11.42 -16.60
C SER A 394 -2.90 -11.27 -16.26
N ALA A 395 -2.08 -12.21 -16.71
CA ALA A 395 -0.65 -12.16 -16.48
C ALA A 395 0.03 -11.01 -17.27
N ALA A 396 -0.41 -10.69 -18.50
CA ALA A 396 0.08 -9.55 -19.26
C ALA A 396 -0.25 -8.21 -18.57
N TRP A 397 -1.45 -8.08 -17.99
CA TRP A 397 -1.83 -6.90 -17.22
C TRP A 397 -1.08 -6.80 -15.89
N SER A 398 -0.84 -7.92 -15.21
CA SER A 398 0.01 -7.97 -14.02
C SER A 398 1.44 -7.50 -14.34
N ASP A 399 2.03 -8.01 -15.42
CA ASP A 399 3.35 -7.61 -15.90
C ASP A 399 3.38 -6.13 -16.35
N TRP A 400 2.28 -5.62 -16.92
CA TRP A 400 2.15 -4.21 -17.26
C TRP A 400 2.19 -3.32 -16.02
N VAL A 401 1.41 -3.66 -14.99
CA VAL A 401 1.39 -2.91 -13.73
C VAL A 401 2.76 -2.99 -13.05
N GLU A 402 3.42 -4.14 -13.07
CA GLU A 402 4.78 -4.30 -12.57
C GLU A 402 5.78 -3.45 -13.37
N LEU A 403 5.62 -3.37 -14.70
CA LEU A 403 6.42 -2.47 -15.54
C LEU A 403 6.17 -1.00 -15.20
N GLN A 404 4.93 -0.59 -14.93
CA GLN A 404 4.62 0.77 -14.47
C GLN A 404 5.22 1.03 -13.08
N ARG A 405 5.19 0.06 -12.16
CA ARG A 405 5.84 0.17 -10.85
C ARG A 405 7.36 0.30 -11.00
N ALA A 406 7.98 -0.58 -11.78
CA ALA A 406 9.41 -0.59 -12.04
C ALA A 406 9.88 0.66 -12.80
N SER A 407 9.03 1.28 -13.64
CA SER A 407 9.38 2.52 -14.36
C SER A 407 8.97 3.80 -13.64
N GLY A 408 8.29 3.70 -12.48
CA GLY A 408 7.72 4.88 -11.81
C GLY A 408 6.67 5.58 -12.66
N GLY A 409 5.79 4.83 -13.33
CA GLY A 409 4.73 5.32 -14.21
C GLY A 409 3.38 5.56 -13.52
N LEU A 410 3.14 5.00 -12.34
CA LEU A 410 1.89 5.16 -11.57
C LEU A 410 1.81 6.50 -10.81
N ASN A 411 2.20 7.60 -11.45
CA ASN A 411 2.38 8.91 -10.79
C ASN A 411 1.13 9.79 -10.81
N LYS A 412 0.15 9.42 -11.64
CA LYS A 412 -1.08 10.20 -11.85
C LYS A 412 -2.28 9.33 -11.57
#